data_AF-A0A2N1V164-F1
#
_entry.id   AF-A0A2N1V164-F1
#
_cell.length_a   1.000
_cell.length_b   1.000
_cell.length_c   1.000
_cell.angle_alpha   90.00
_cell.angle_beta   90.00
_cell.angle_gamma   90.00
#
_symmetry.space_group_name_H-M   'P 1'
#
loop_
_entity.id
_entity.type
_entity.pdbx_description
1 polymer ?
#
loop_
_entity_poly.entity_id
_entity_poly.type
_entity_poly.pdbx_seq_one_letter_code
_entity_poly.pdbx_strand_id
1 'polypeptide(L)'
;MGKIDYRLINKRVLLKIKGIRNEYAISEERDLGKYTEAINSRILDFRANNHTIYEFVNTSVKKCLYELLESILLTLFTDVGVQVSNSVKMNTQDGMKNMPLMTIFDIYKSAPAFVIVKIENNEPVMYFFKEFGLDNRMPENVMSDIIGKLGIKNYHYISLVEEGAYTEILNHNEDLSDMSRGTNAYSFKDFFVNNFGDEEYAEFKLFIDSLTSEIKNYLGFSIVKTLTPNALFSFKKAVEKEILNYEYAASVSGANGITVAQLDTLKKQYFGDKYYKALTSEGDFNNRFNVDGCQFAESFITSEWLYQSLPNVGKIDLTAIAMGYFKSIEELLFVFVTAHADEGKWIDTYDRPDKWQTIQLRDRKWQAPVNARSMKNKKRFIMIERMINFLNDYDDLFNDITSRSYLVERLHNAQQLRNGYFHKDNLSEMEIVIKARDDAFMIFMLLFGSMNISNQGKQILGIPAGEVQFDMLSDYINYHCHMSYYYGDDNCLTTAIGQADDKVEYDENGKALFTGIYFNRLVNFPSDKKILSLQDMRTVQKEKVHFDSATVPVKIYKGTFTTCAEGINISGPQKLIWENGKFFGDIIDKE
;
A
#
# COMPACT_ATOMS: atom_id res chain seq x y z
N MET A 1 -12.70 -43.86 -15.88
CA MET A 1 -12.40 -42.65 -15.09
C MET A 1 -11.38 -41.84 -15.85
N GLY A 2 -11.80 -40.79 -16.54
CA GLY A 2 -10.88 -39.89 -17.23
C GLY A 2 -10.42 -38.82 -16.26
N LYS A 3 -9.31 -39.04 -15.54
CA LYS A 3 -8.75 -38.01 -14.66
C LYS A 3 -8.41 -36.78 -15.51
N ILE A 4 -8.81 -35.58 -15.08
CA ILE A 4 -8.50 -34.33 -15.80
C ILE A 4 -6.99 -34.21 -15.96
N ASP A 5 -6.52 -34.08 -17.20
CA ASP A 5 -5.11 -33.82 -17.49
C ASP A 5 -4.86 -32.30 -17.45
N TYR A 6 -4.68 -31.78 -16.24
CA TYR A 6 -4.34 -30.38 -15.99
C TYR A 6 -3.08 -29.93 -16.75
N ARG A 7 -2.14 -30.84 -17.07
CA ARG A 7 -0.92 -30.49 -17.81
C ARG A 7 -1.22 -30.19 -19.28
N LEU A 8 -2.06 -31.01 -19.92
CA LEU A 8 -2.48 -30.78 -21.30
C LEU A 8 -3.30 -29.50 -21.43
N ILE A 9 -4.18 -29.25 -20.46
CA ILE A 9 -4.98 -28.03 -20.37
C ILE A 9 -4.07 -26.79 -20.24
N ASN A 10 -3.09 -26.83 -19.32
CA ASN A 10 -2.11 -25.75 -19.11
C ASN A 10 -1.42 -25.37 -20.43
N LYS A 11 -0.87 -26.36 -21.14
CA LYS A 11 -0.15 -26.14 -22.40
C LYS A 11 -1.01 -25.44 -23.46
N ARG A 12 -2.28 -25.83 -23.61
CA ARG A 12 -3.20 -25.23 -24.59
C ARG A 12 -3.53 -23.78 -24.26
N VAL A 13 -3.85 -23.49 -23.00
CA VAL A 13 -4.20 -22.14 -22.55
C VAL A 13 -3.02 -21.19 -22.68
N LEU A 14 -1.83 -21.63 -22.27
CA LEU A 14 -0.62 -20.84 -22.43
C LEU A 14 -0.31 -20.52 -23.89
N LEU A 15 -0.50 -21.46 -24.83
CA LEU A 15 -0.31 -21.19 -26.25
C LEU A 15 -1.30 -20.14 -26.77
N LYS A 16 -2.56 -20.17 -26.33
CA LYS A 16 -3.58 -19.17 -26.68
C LYS A 16 -3.19 -17.78 -26.15
N ILE A 17 -2.77 -17.69 -24.88
CA ILE A 17 -2.32 -16.44 -24.25
C ILE A 17 -1.03 -15.91 -24.91
N LYS A 18 -0.12 -16.80 -25.31
CA LYS A 18 1.08 -16.46 -26.08
C LYS A 18 0.75 -15.84 -27.43
N GLY A 19 -0.22 -16.38 -28.15
CA GLY A 19 -0.73 -15.78 -29.39
C GLY A 19 -1.23 -14.35 -29.16
N ILE A 20 -2.08 -14.15 -28.15
CA ILE A 20 -2.66 -12.83 -27.82
C ILE A 20 -1.57 -11.80 -27.53
N ARG A 21 -0.51 -12.14 -26.78
CA ARG A 21 0.57 -11.17 -26.50
C ARG A 21 1.41 -10.88 -27.75
N ASN A 22 1.80 -11.92 -28.49
CA ASN A 22 2.71 -11.79 -29.62
C ASN A 22 2.11 -11.00 -30.79
N GLU A 23 0.80 -11.13 -31.04
CA GLU A 23 0.09 -10.36 -32.07
C GLU A 23 0.19 -8.84 -31.86
N TYR A 24 0.36 -8.41 -30.61
CA TYR A 24 0.38 -6.99 -30.22
C TYR A 24 1.76 -6.49 -29.78
N ALA A 25 2.73 -7.39 -29.58
CA ALA A 25 4.14 -7.03 -29.34
C ALA A 25 4.86 -6.58 -30.62
N ILE A 26 4.35 -6.96 -31.80
CA ILE A 26 4.91 -6.63 -33.12
C ILE A 26 4.06 -5.53 -33.75
N SER A 27 4.23 -4.28 -33.34
CA SER A 27 3.61 -3.16 -34.06
C SER A 27 4.40 -1.86 -34.09
N GLU A 28 5.69 -1.86 -33.73
CA GLU A 28 6.52 -0.66 -33.94
C GLU A 28 6.75 -0.35 -35.44
N GLU A 29 6.63 -1.34 -36.33
CA GLU A 29 6.81 -1.15 -37.78
C GLU A 29 5.55 -0.72 -38.55
N ARG A 30 4.38 -0.65 -37.90
CA ARG A 30 3.22 -0.02 -38.54
C ARG A 30 3.35 1.48 -38.34
N ASP A 31 3.99 2.15 -39.31
CA ASP A 31 4.03 3.60 -39.43
C ASP A 31 2.60 4.16 -39.45
N LEU A 32 2.12 4.47 -38.24
CA LEU A 32 0.79 4.94 -37.93
C LEU A 32 0.80 6.44 -37.69
N GLY A 33 1.76 7.19 -38.25
CA GLY A 33 2.01 8.62 -37.94
C GLY A 33 0.75 9.45 -37.65
N LYS A 34 -0.24 9.44 -38.56
CA LYS A 34 -1.52 10.17 -38.36
C LYS A 34 -2.45 9.56 -37.30
N TYR A 35 -2.46 8.26 -37.12
CA TYR A 35 -3.25 7.57 -36.09
C TYR A 35 -2.64 7.76 -34.70
N THR A 36 -1.31 7.72 -34.58
CA THR A 36 -0.58 8.06 -33.36
C THR A 36 -0.76 9.53 -33.02
N GLU A 37 -0.69 10.44 -34.00
CA GLU A 37 -1.05 11.86 -33.82
C GLU A 37 -2.51 12.03 -33.37
N ALA A 38 -3.46 11.26 -33.92
CA ALA A 38 -4.87 11.30 -33.52
C ALA A 38 -5.12 10.75 -32.10
N ILE A 39 -4.39 9.71 -31.67
CA ILE A 39 -4.42 9.21 -30.29
C ILE A 39 -3.82 10.25 -29.34
N ASN A 40 -2.66 10.80 -29.67
CA ASN A 40 -1.97 11.79 -28.83
C ASN A 40 -2.71 13.15 -28.79
N SER A 41 -3.62 13.43 -29.72
CA SER A 41 -4.43 14.66 -29.77
C SER A 41 -5.83 14.52 -29.17
N ARG A 42 -6.10 13.42 -28.44
CA ARG A 42 -7.34 13.26 -27.69
C ARG A 42 -7.51 14.39 -26.69
N ILE A 43 -8.67 15.04 -26.75
CA ILE A 43 -9.02 16.19 -25.89
C ILE A 43 -9.10 15.79 -24.41
N LEU A 44 -9.52 14.55 -24.14
CA LEU A 44 -9.63 13.97 -22.80
C LEU A 44 -8.83 12.66 -22.78
N ASP A 45 -7.53 12.76 -22.56
CA ASP A 45 -6.68 11.59 -22.32
C ASP A 45 -5.97 11.70 -20.98
N PHE A 46 -6.29 10.77 -20.07
CA PHE A 46 -5.66 10.63 -18.77
C PHE A 46 -4.81 9.36 -18.70
N ARG A 47 -4.73 8.58 -19.79
CA ARG A 47 -4.07 7.28 -19.85
C ARG A 47 -2.75 7.40 -20.60
N ALA A 48 -1.75 6.61 -20.21
CA ALA A 48 -0.54 6.46 -21.00
C ALA A 48 -0.83 5.60 -22.24
N ASN A 49 -0.10 5.84 -23.34
CA ASN A 49 -0.28 5.11 -24.61
C ASN A 49 -0.26 3.58 -24.47
N ASN A 50 0.56 3.06 -23.56
CA ASN A 50 0.67 1.61 -23.30
C ASN A 50 -0.49 1.03 -22.45
N HIS A 51 -1.27 1.86 -21.78
CA HIS A 51 -2.41 1.40 -20.96
C HIS A 51 -3.47 0.70 -21.82
N THR A 52 -3.73 1.20 -23.03
CA THR A 52 -4.75 0.60 -23.92
C THR A 52 -4.36 -0.81 -24.34
N ILE A 53 -3.08 -1.04 -24.66
CA ILE A 53 -2.56 -2.37 -24.99
C ILE A 53 -2.65 -3.29 -23.77
N TYR A 54 -2.25 -2.79 -22.60
CA TYR A 54 -2.34 -3.53 -21.35
C TYR A 54 -3.79 -3.95 -21.02
N GLU A 55 -4.74 -3.02 -21.08
CA GLU A 55 -6.16 -3.26 -20.81
C GLU A 55 -6.75 -4.30 -21.77
N PHE A 56 -6.42 -4.21 -23.06
CA PHE A 56 -6.84 -5.20 -24.07
C PHE A 56 -6.28 -6.60 -23.77
N VAL A 57 -4.97 -6.71 -23.52
CA VAL A 57 -4.33 -8.00 -23.24
C VAL A 57 -4.91 -8.59 -21.95
N ASN A 58 -5.07 -7.80 -20.91
CA ASN A 58 -5.65 -8.24 -19.64
C ASN A 58 -7.10 -8.73 -19.82
N THR A 59 -7.92 -8.00 -20.57
CA THR A 59 -9.32 -8.38 -20.87
C THR A 59 -9.38 -9.71 -21.64
N SER A 60 -8.53 -9.86 -22.66
CA SER A 60 -8.43 -11.08 -23.46
C SER A 60 -7.94 -12.30 -22.66
N VAL A 61 -6.96 -12.10 -21.78
CA VAL A 61 -6.46 -13.15 -20.87
C VAL A 61 -7.52 -13.55 -19.86
N LYS A 62 -8.21 -12.59 -19.22
CA LYS A 62 -9.33 -12.86 -18.31
C LYS A 62 -10.40 -13.70 -19.00
N LYS A 63 -10.80 -13.36 -20.22
CA LYS A 63 -11.77 -14.17 -21.00
C LYS A 63 -11.29 -15.62 -21.17
N CYS A 64 -10.02 -15.83 -21.52
CA CYS A 64 -9.46 -17.18 -21.66
C CYS A 64 -9.48 -17.96 -20.35
N LEU A 65 -9.22 -17.31 -19.21
CA LEU A 65 -9.24 -17.94 -17.89
C LEU A 65 -10.66 -18.32 -17.45
N TYR A 66 -11.66 -17.50 -17.77
CA TYR A 66 -13.06 -17.83 -17.49
C TYR A 66 -13.55 -19.01 -18.34
N GLU A 67 -13.22 -19.03 -19.65
CA GLU A 67 -13.52 -20.16 -20.54
C GLU A 67 -12.86 -21.46 -20.06
N LEU A 68 -11.63 -21.36 -19.56
CA LEU A 68 -10.90 -22.47 -18.95
C LEU A 68 -11.62 -23.00 -17.72
N LEU A 69 -11.98 -22.10 -16.80
CA LEU A 69 -12.64 -22.46 -15.55
C LEU A 69 -13.98 -23.15 -15.80
N GLU A 70 -14.80 -22.58 -16.69
CA GLU A 70 -16.06 -23.16 -17.14
C GLU A 70 -15.84 -24.58 -17.69
N SER A 71 -14.84 -24.76 -18.56
CA SER A 71 -14.52 -26.07 -19.15
C SER A 71 -14.09 -27.11 -18.11
N ILE A 72 -13.31 -26.70 -17.09
CA ILE A 72 -12.88 -27.59 -16.00
C ILE A 72 -14.11 -28.03 -15.20
N LEU A 73 -14.94 -27.09 -14.78
CA LEU A 73 -16.14 -27.39 -13.98
C LEU A 73 -17.11 -28.30 -14.72
N LEU A 74 -17.38 -28.05 -16.01
CA LEU A 74 -18.24 -28.90 -16.82
C LEU A 74 -17.69 -30.33 -16.95
N THR A 75 -16.37 -30.47 -17.06
CA THR A 75 -15.71 -31.79 -17.12
C THR A 75 -15.86 -32.52 -15.79
N LEU A 76 -15.56 -31.84 -14.67
CA LEU A 76 -15.69 -32.41 -13.33
C LEU A 76 -17.14 -32.83 -13.03
N PHE A 77 -18.13 -31.99 -13.37
CA PHE A 77 -19.54 -32.33 -13.20
C PHE A 77 -19.97 -33.55 -14.03
N THR A 78 -19.43 -33.68 -15.24
CA THR A 78 -19.66 -34.87 -16.08
C THR A 78 -19.07 -36.12 -15.43
N ASP A 79 -17.86 -36.02 -14.85
CA ASP A 79 -17.18 -37.15 -14.21
C ASP A 79 -17.88 -37.63 -12.94
N VAL A 80 -18.48 -36.72 -12.14
CA VAL A 80 -19.27 -37.07 -10.96
C VAL A 80 -20.73 -37.44 -11.29
N GLY A 81 -21.10 -37.49 -12.57
CA GLY A 81 -22.44 -37.90 -13.02
C GLY A 81 -23.55 -36.90 -12.73
N VAL A 82 -23.20 -35.63 -12.49
CA VAL A 82 -24.16 -34.56 -12.22
C VAL A 82 -24.66 -33.97 -13.53
N GLN A 83 -26.00 -33.93 -13.70
CA GLN A 83 -26.60 -33.30 -14.87
C GLN A 83 -26.51 -31.77 -14.77
N VAL A 84 -25.88 -31.16 -15.78
CA VAL A 84 -25.78 -29.71 -15.95
C VAL A 84 -26.58 -29.29 -17.19
N SER A 85 -27.52 -28.36 -17.03
CA SER A 85 -28.35 -27.86 -18.12
C SER A 85 -27.86 -26.48 -18.57
N ASN A 86 -26.96 -26.49 -19.57
CA ASN A 86 -26.38 -25.33 -20.26
C ASN A 86 -25.44 -24.43 -19.44
N SER A 87 -24.32 -24.06 -20.06
CA SER A 87 -23.56 -22.88 -19.67
C SER A 87 -23.97 -21.70 -20.54
N VAL A 88 -24.34 -20.58 -19.92
CA VAL A 88 -24.64 -19.33 -20.62
C VAL A 88 -23.43 -18.42 -20.49
N LYS A 89 -22.76 -18.19 -21.62
CA LYS A 89 -21.62 -17.27 -21.70
C LYS A 89 -22.13 -15.83 -21.74
N MET A 90 -21.68 -15.01 -20.80
CA MET A 90 -21.95 -13.58 -20.83
C MET A 90 -20.80 -12.89 -21.59
N ASN A 91 -20.97 -12.60 -22.88
CA ASN A 91 -19.96 -11.87 -23.66
C ASN A 91 -20.57 -10.87 -24.66
N THR A 92 -19.82 -9.79 -24.92
CA THR A 92 -20.24 -8.55 -25.59
C THR A 92 -20.02 -8.52 -27.11
N GLN A 93 -19.59 -9.60 -27.76
CA GLN A 93 -19.23 -9.56 -29.20
C GLN A 93 -19.91 -10.57 -30.13
N ASP A 94 -20.68 -11.55 -29.63
CA ASP A 94 -21.35 -12.55 -30.49
C ASP A 94 -22.83 -12.22 -30.75
N GLY A 95 -23.11 -10.93 -30.98
CA GLY A 95 -24.45 -10.39 -31.21
C GLY A 95 -24.96 -10.53 -32.65
N MET A 96 -24.84 -11.69 -33.31
CA MET A 96 -25.55 -11.91 -34.60
C MET A 96 -25.88 -13.39 -34.85
N LYS A 97 -26.93 -13.90 -34.20
CA LYS A 97 -28.07 -14.61 -34.82
C LYS A 97 -28.93 -15.33 -33.75
N ASN A 98 -30.21 -14.95 -33.71
CA ASN A 98 -31.38 -15.51 -33.00
C ASN A 98 -31.78 -14.85 -31.65
N MET A 99 -33.04 -14.35 -31.60
CA MET A 99 -33.82 -13.86 -30.44
C MET A 99 -33.88 -14.90 -29.29
N PRO A 100 -34.25 -14.60 -27.99
CA PRO A 100 -34.67 -13.37 -27.29
C PRO A 100 -33.93 -13.20 -25.92
N LEU A 101 -32.61 -13.02 -25.94
CA LEU A 101 -31.77 -12.73 -24.76
C LEU A 101 -30.90 -11.46 -24.91
N MET A 102 -30.74 -10.94 -26.13
CA MET A 102 -29.88 -9.78 -26.47
C MET A 102 -30.11 -8.54 -25.60
N THR A 103 -31.35 -8.19 -25.27
CA THR A 103 -31.66 -6.95 -24.54
C THR A 103 -31.15 -6.91 -23.10
N ILE A 104 -30.83 -8.06 -22.50
CA ILE A 104 -30.25 -8.16 -21.16
C ILE A 104 -28.71 -8.10 -21.22
N PHE A 105 -28.12 -8.64 -22.30
CA PHE A 105 -26.67 -8.75 -22.48
C PHE A 105 -26.00 -7.43 -22.91
N ASP A 106 -26.71 -6.53 -23.58
CA ASP A 106 -26.19 -5.21 -23.96
C ASP A 106 -26.06 -4.24 -22.76
N ILE A 107 -26.70 -4.54 -21.63
CA ILE A 107 -26.73 -3.68 -20.44
C ILE A 107 -25.47 -3.86 -19.57
N TYR A 108 -24.78 -5.01 -19.64
CA TYR A 108 -23.67 -5.33 -18.75
C TYR A 108 -22.33 -5.43 -19.48
N LYS A 109 -21.46 -4.45 -19.23
CA LYS A 109 -20.25 -4.20 -20.03
C LYS A 109 -18.93 -4.54 -19.35
N SER A 110 -18.90 -5.03 -18.11
CA SER A 110 -17.74 -4.79 -17.23
C SER A 110 -16.95 -6.00 -16.72
N ALA A 111 -17.48 -7.23 -16.69
CA ALA A 111 -16.69 -8.38 -16.21
C ALA A 111 -17.14 -9.71 -16.85
N PRO A 112 -16.21 -10.63 -17.20
CA PRO A 112 -16.56 -11.97 -17.63
C PRO A 112 -17.28 -12.71 -16.49
N ALA A 113 -18.37 -13.39 -16.82
CA ALA A 113 -19.15 -14.23 -15.90
C ALA A 113 -19.72 -15.43 -16.68
N PHE A 114 -20.00 -16.52 -15.99
CA PHE A 114 -20.71 -17.66 -16.56
C PHE A 114 -21.64 -18.28 -15.53
N VAL A 115 -22.59 -19.07 -16.04
CA VAL A 115 -23.63 -19.72 -15.25
C VAL A 115 -23.54 -21.23 -15.44
N ILE A 116 -23.72 -21.97 -14.35
CA ILE A 116 -23.94 -23.41 -14.36
C ILE A 116 -25.30 -23.67 -13.70
N VAL A 117 -26.19 -24.39 -14.37
CA VAL A 117 -27.45 -24.84 -13.77
C VAL A 117 -27.34 -26.33 -13.43
N LYS A 118 -27.49 -26.66 -12.15
CA LYS A 118 -27.44 -28.02 -11.60
C LYS A 118 -28.85 -28.44 -11.19
N ILE A 119 -29.19 -29.71 -11.37
CA ILE A 119 -30.43 -30.27 -10.81
C ILE A 119 -30.13 -30.80 -9.42
N GLU A 120 -30.72 -30.19 -8.40
CA GLU A 120 -30.63 -30.62 -7.00
C GLU A 120 -32.03 -30.95 -6.49
N ASN A 121 -32.26 -32.17 -5.97
CA ASN A 121 -33.56 -32.61 -5.49
C ASN A 121 -34.72 -32.42 -6.50
N ASN A 122 -34.46 -32.67 -7.79
CA ASN A 122 -35.38 -32.41 -8.92
C ASN A 122 -35.71 -30.92 -9.15
N GLU A 123 -34.93 -30.00 -8.60
CA GLU A 123 -35.08 -28.57 -8.79
C GLU A 123 -33.85 -27.97 -9.48
N PRO A 124 -34.02 -27.12 -10.50
CA PRO A 124 -32.90 -26.44 -11.13
C PRO A 124 -32.38 -25.31 -10.23
N VAL A 125 -31.12 -25.44 -9.81
CA VAL A 125 -30.37 -24.47 -9.02
C VAL A 125 -29.30 -23.82 -9.90
N MET A 126 -29.27 -22.50 -9.91
CA MET A 126 -28.35 -21.71 -10.73
C MET A 126 -27.14 -21.21 -9.94
N TYR A 127 -25.93 -21.51 -10.40
CA TYR A 127 -24.68 -20.98 -9.85
C TYR A 127 -24.12 -19.92 -10.79
N PHE A 128 -24.02 -18.68 -10.29
CA PHE A 128 -23.51 -17.53 -11.04
C PHE A 128 -22.07 -17.23 -10.62
N PHE A 129 -21.10 -17.48 -11.50
CA PHE A 129 -19.67 -17.29 -11.24
C PHE A 129 -19.22 -15.90 -11.64
N LYS A 130 -18.58 -15.18 -10.71
CA LYS A 130 -18.16 -13.78 -10.91
C LYS A 130 -16.88 -13.40 -10.16
N GLU A 131 -16.28 -12.29 -10.57
CA GLU A 131 -15.23 -11.63 -9.77
C GLU A 131 -15.80 -11.15 -8.41
N PHE A 132 -14.91 -11.04 -7.43
CA PHE A 132 -15.25 -10.51 -6.11
C PHE A 132 -15.78 -9.07 -6.20
N GLY A 133 -16.73 -8.72 -5.34
CA GLY A 133 -17.24 -7.36 -5.19
C GLY A 133 -18.70 -7.19 -5.60
N LEU A 134 -19.32 -6.15 -5.04
CA LEU A 134 -20.75 -5.83 -5.20
C LEU A 134 -21.08 -5.45 -6.66
N ASP A 135 -20.19 -4.70 -7.31
CA ASP A 135 -20.38 -4.19 -8.67
C ASP A 135 -20.47 -5.31 -9.72
N ASN A 136 -20.00 -6.51 -9.38
CA ASN A 136 -20.01 -7.70 -10.24
C ASN A 136 -21.29 -8.54 -10.12
N ARG A 137 -22.29 -8.09 -9.34
CA ARG A 137 -23.60 -8.73 -9.24
C ARG A 137 -24.56 -8.21 -10.31
N MET A 138 -25.51 -9.06 -10.68
CA MET A 138 -26.59 -8.64 -11.57
C MET A 138 -27.61 -7.80 -10.81
N PRO A 139 -28.13 -6.73 -11.42
CA PRO A 139 -29.31 -6.04 -10.90
C PRO A 139 -30.46 -7.02 -10.62
N GLU A 140 -31.20 -6.82 -9.53
CA GLU A 140 -32.26 -7.76 -9.07
C GLU A 140 -33.35 -8.00 -10.12
N ASN A 141 -33.73 -6.95 -10.87
CA ASN A 141 -34.69 -7.04 -11.95
C ASN A 141 -34.19 -7.97 -13.08
N VAL A 142 -32.91 -7.84 -13.46
CA VAL A 142 -32.29 -8.69 -14.48
C VAL A 142 -32.19 -10.14 -13.99
N MET A 143 -31.80 -10.35 -12.73
CA MET A 143 -31.70 -11.68 -12.14
C MET A 143 -33.08 -12.36 -12.09
N SER A 144 -34.12 -11.62 -11.71
CA SER A 144 -35.51 -12.10 -11.67
C SER A 144 -36.01 -12.52 -13.05
N ASP A 145 -35.69 -11.77 -14.10
CA ASP A 145 -36.03 -12.11 -15.48
C ASP A 145 -35.34 -13.39 -15.95
N ILE A 146 -34.06 -13.57 -15.61
CA ILE A 146 -33.28 -14.77 -15.94
C ILE A 146 -33.89 -16.00 -15.25
N ILE A 147 -34.15 -15.89 -13.94
CA ILE A 147 -34.76 -16.96 -13.14
C ILE A 147 -36.12 -17.36 -13.72
N GLY A 148 -36.97 -16.38 -14.03
CA GLY A 148 -38.30 -16.61 -14.59
C GLY A 148 -38.26 -17.30 -15.96
N LYS A 149 -37.32 -16.91 -16.84
CA LYS A 149 -37.16 -17.52 -18.17
C LYS A 149 -36.60 -18.94 -18.13
N LEU A 150 -35.69 -19.21 -17.20
CA LEU A 150 -35.00 -20.51 -17.08
C LEU A 150 -35.72 -21.50 -16.16
N GLY A 151 -36.83 -21.10 -15.52
CA GLY A 151 -37.57 -21.95 -14.60
C GLY A 151 -36.76 -22.32 -13.34
N ILE A 152 -35.81 -21.47 -12.96
CA ILE A 152 -34.91 -21.67 -11.83
C ILE A 152 -35.69 -21.47 -10.53
N LYS A 153 -35.47 -22.34 -9.54
CA LYS A 153 -36.11 -22.21 -8.22
C LYS A 153 -35.21 -21.55 -7.18
N ASN A 154 -33.91 -21.78 -7.29
CA ASN A 154 -32.92 -21.21 -6.39
C ASN A 154 -31.65 -20.80 -7.15
N TYR A 155 -30.93 -19.80 -6.66
CA TYR A 155 -29.67 -19.39 -7.25
C TYR A 155 -28.66 -19.01 -6.18
N HIS A 156 -27.38 -19.14 -6.50
CA HIS A 156 -26.27 -18.81 -5.62
C HIS A 156 -25.21 -18.01 -6.39
N TYR A 157 -24.64 -17.00 -5.72
CA TYR A 157 -23.46 -16.31 -6.25
C TYR A 157 -22.20 -17.07 -5.83
N ILE A 158 -21.33 -17.37 -6.79
CA ILE A 158 -20.02 -17.97 -6.55
C ILE A 158 -18.96 -16.92 -6.88
N SER A 159 -18.35 -16.38 -5.84
CA SER A 159 -17.27 -15.39 -5.97
C SER A 159 -15.93 -16.11 -6.11
N LEU A 160 -15.13 -15.71 -7.12
CA LEU A 160 -13.81 -16.27 -7.39
C LEU A 160 -12.75 -15.83 -6.35
N VAL A 161 -12.98 -16.22 -5.09
CA VAL A 161 -12.11 -16.06 -3.92
C VAL A 161 -12.03 -17.38 -3.17
N GLU A 162 -10.97 -17.56 -2.39
CA GLU A 162 -10.83 -18.75 -1.55
C GLU A 162 -11.77 -18.71 -0.36
N GLU A 163 -11.92 -17.56 0.29
CA GLU A 163 -12.72 -17.41 1.51
C GLU A 163 -13.36 -16.01 1.55
N GLY A 164 -14.33 -15.82 2.45
CA GLY A 164 -14.85 -14.48 2.74
C GLY A 164 -15.77 -13.86 1.68
N ALA A 165 -16.37 -14.65 0.78
CA ALA A 165 -17.28 -14.14 -0.26
C ALA A 165 -18.47 -13.32 0.28
N TYR A 166 -18.90 -13.59 1.51
CA TYR A 166 -19.97 -12.85 2.18
C TYR A 166 -19.61 -11.37 2.44
N THR A 167 -18.32 -11.04 2.56
CA THR A 167 -17.84 -9.66 2.84
C THR A 167 -18.13 -8.68 1.71
N GLU A 168 -18.55 -9.17 0.55
CA GLU A 168 -19.06 -8.32 -0.53
C GLU A 168 -20.31 -7.54 -0.15
N ILE A 169 -21.08 -8.05 0.82
CA ILE A 169 -22.28 -7.37 1.31
C ILE A 169 -22.04 -6.88 2.72
N LEU A 170 -22.13 -5.57 2.91
CA LEU A 170 -21.85 -4.88 4.18
C LEU A 170 -22.78 -5.27 5.34
N ASN A 171 -23.90 -5.95 5.09
CA ASN A 171 -24.90 -6.36 6.08
C ASN A 171 -25.03 -7.88 6.23
N HIS A 172 -23.95 -8.62 5.99
CA HIS A 172 -23.90 -10.05 6.31
C HIS A 172 -24.11 -10.31 7.82
N ASN A 173 -24.60 -11.50 8.17
CA ASN A 173 -24.72 -11.90 9.56
C ASN A 173 -23.38 -12.51 10.08
N GLU A 174 -23.34 -12.92 11.35
CA GLU A 174 -22.17 -13.58 11.97
C GLU A 174 -22.41 -15.07 12.24
N ASP A 175 -23.38 -15.68 11.55
CA ASP A 175 -23.69 -17.10 11.72
C ASP A 175 -22.62 -17.96 11.04
N LEU A 176 -21.74 -18.54 11.85
CA LEU A 176 -20.67 -19.43 11.37
C LEU A 176 -21.19 -20.75 10.77
N SER A 177 -22.46 -21.10 11.01
CA SER A 177 -23.07 -22.31 10.43
C SER A 177 -23.59 -22.09 9.01
N ASP A 178 -23.82 -20.83 8.61
CA ASP A 178 -24.16 -20.45 7.25
C ASP A 178 -22.91 -19.91 6.54
N MET A 179 -22.33 -20.70 5.64
CA MET A 179 -21.15 -20.30 4.86
C MET A 179 -21.37 -19.00 4.06
N SER A 180 -22.61 -18.69 3.70
CA SER A 180 -22.95 -17.44 3.00
C SER A 180 -23.24 -16.27 3.94
N ARG A 181 -23.40 -16.53 5.24
CA ARG A 181 -23.78 -15.53 6.25
C ARG A 181 -25.00 -14.69 5.86
N GLY A 182 -26.01 -15.35 5.28
CA GLY A 182 -27.26 -14.75 4.80
C GLY A 182 -27.15 -13.97 3.49
N THR A 183 -25.98 -13.93 2.86
CA THR A 183 -25.72 -13.11 1.66
C THR A 183 -26.00 -13.82 0.34
N ASN A 184 -26.21 -15.14 0.40
CA ASN A 184 -26.32 -16.02 -0.76
C ASN A 184 -25.08 -15.96 -1.69
N ALA A 185 -23.93 -15.57 -1.15
CA ALA A 185 -22.63 -15.62 -1.83
C ALA A 185 -21.68 -16.59 -1.14
N TYR A 186 -21.13 -17.49 -1.94
CA TYR A 186 -20.22 -18.54 -1.52
C TYR A 186 -18.85 -18.30 -2.15
N SER A 187 -17.79 -18.69 -1.44
CA SER A 187 -16.47 -18.70 -2.03
C SER A 187 -16.39 -19.79 -3.09
N PHE A 188 -15.48 -19.63 -4.05
CA PHE A 188 -15.23 -20.63 -5.07
C PHE A 188 -14.70 -21.93 -4.45
N LYS A 189 -13.86 -21.83 -3.41
CA LYS A 189 -13.34 -22.98 -2.67
C LYS A 189 -14.47 -23.79 -2.04
N ASP A 190 -15.37 -23.15 -1.30
CA ASP A 190 -16.48 -23.83 -0.64
C ASP A 190 -17.36 -24.52 -1.68
N PHE A 191 -17.70 -23.82 -2.77
CA PHE A 191 -18.44 -24.42 -3.88
C PHE A 191 -17.70 -25.63 -4.47
N PHE A 192 -16.40 -25.53 -4.73
CA PHE A 192 -15.63 -26.58 -5.37
C PHE A 192 -15.50 -27.80 -4.47
N VAL A 193 -15.10 -27.62 -3.21
CA VAL A 193 -14.96 -28.70 -2.21
C VAL A 193 -16.30 -29.40 -1.98
N ASN A 194 -17.40 -28.65 -1.89
CA ASN A 194 -18.73 -29.24 -1.71
C ASN A 194 -19.21 -30.09 -2.89
N ASN A 195 -18.69 -29.87 -4.11
CA ASN A 195 -19.09 -30.62 -5.29
C ASN A 195 -18.08 -31.71 -5.70
N PHE A 196 -16.78 -31.52 -5.43
CA PHE A 196 -15.70 -32.37 -5.94
C PHE A 196 -14.73 -32.90 -4.87
N GLY A 197 -14.82 -32.38 -3.63
CA GLY A 197 -13.97 -32.78 -2.50
C GLY A 197 -12.65 -32.01 -2.39
N ASP A 198 -12.02 -32.11 -1.22
CA ASP A 198 -10.78 -31.39 -0.88
C ASP A 198 -9.57 -31.85 -1.72
N GLU A 199 -9.47 -33.14 -2.03
CA GLU A 199 -8.36 -33.70 -2.81
C GLU A 199 -8.29 -33.11 -4.22
N GLU A 200 -9.43 -33.03 -4.92
CA GLU A 200 -9.51 -32.43 -6.25
C GLU A 200 -9.26 -30.92 -6.22
N TYR A 201 -9.75 -30.24 -5.17
CA TYR A 201 -9.47 -28.81 -4.99
C TYR A 201 -7.97 -28.54 -4.82
N ALA A 202 -7.27 -29.38 -4.05
CA ALA A 202 -5.82 -29.26 -3.88
C ALA A 202 -5.07 -29.43 -5.22
N GLU A 203 -5.47 -30.40 -6.06
CA GLU A 203 -4.90 -30.57 -7.41
C GLU A 203 -5.20 -29.37 -8.32
N PHE A 204 -6.45 -28.89 -8.33
CA PHE A 204 -6.87 -27.71 -9.09
C PHE A 204 -6.10 -26.45 -8.67
N LYS A 205 -5.91 -26.26 -7.35
CA LYS A 205 -5.23 -25.10 -6.78
C LYS A 205 -3.77 -25.05 -7.21
N LEU A 206 -3.05 -26.16 -7.10
CA LEU A 206 -1.67 -26.28 -7.60
C LEU A 206 -1.59 -25.97 -9.10
N PHE A 207 -2.56 -26.43 -9.89
CA PHE A 207 -2.65 -26.13 -11.31
C PHE A 207 -2.85 -24.64 -11.58
N ILE A 208 -3.84 -23.99 -10.95
CA ILE A 208 -4.14 -22.57 -11.16
C ILE A 208 -3.00 -21.67 -10.68
N ASP A 209 -2.36 -21.99 -9.57
CA ASP A 209 -1.22 -21.21 -9.07
C ASP A 209 -0.04 -21.27 -10.04
N SER A 210 0.25 -22.46 -10.56
CA SER A 210 1.28 -22.66 -11.58
C SER A 210 0.95 -21.89 -12.87
N LEU A 211 -0.26 -22.06 -13.41
CA LEU A 211 -0.72 -21.36 -14.61
C LEU A 211 -0.68 -19.83 -14.43
N THR A 212 -1.12 -19.33 -13.27
CA THR A 212 -1.13 -17.90 -12.95
C THR A 212 0.30 -17.35 -12.90
N SER A 213 1.23 -18.08 -12.29
CA SER A 213 2.66 -17.73 -12.27
C SER A 213 3.25 -17.68 -13.69
N GLU A 214 2.98 -18.71 -14.50
CA GLU A 214 3.44 -18.77 -15.90
C GLU A 214 2.86 -17.63 -16.75
N ILE A 215 1.58 -17.29 -16.59
CA ILE A 215 0.94 -16.16 -17.28
C ILE A 215 1.56 -14.84 -16.83
N LYS A 216 1.72 -14.60 -15.52
CA LYS A 216 2.32 -13.37 -14.98
C LYS A 216 3.74 -13.17 -15.54
N ASN A 217 4.56 -14.22 -15.48
CA ASN A 217 5.91 -14.22 -16.03
C ASN A 217 5.92 -13.97 -17.53
N TYR A 218 4.99 -14.58 -18.26
CA TYR A 218 4.92 -14.42 -19.70
C TYR A 218 4.35 -13.06 -20.12
N LEU A 219 3.38 -12.46 -19.42
CA LEU A 219 2.83 -11.16 -19.80
C LEU A 219 3.85 -10.04 -19.58
N GLY A 220 4.63 -10.11 -18.49
CA GLY A 220 5.73 -9.18 -18.22
C GLY A 220 5.31 -7.71 -18.11
N PHE A 221 4.05 -7.45 -17.76
CA PHE A 221 3.52 -6.10 -17.54
C PHE A 221 3.39 -5.83 -16.03
N SER A 222 3.91 -4.70 -15.58
CA SER A 222 3.64 -4.14 -14.26
C SER A 222 3.17 -2.69 -14.40
N ILE A 223 2.22 -2.28 -13.57
CA ILE A 223 1.87 -0.88 -13.40
C ILE A 223 2.68 -0.38 -12.21
N VAL A 224 3.58 0.57 -12.47
CA VAL A 224 4.35 1.25 -11.45
C VAL A 224 3.72 2.62 -11.18
N LYS A 225 3.56 2.96 -9.90
CA LYS A 225 3.04 4.26 -9.49
C LYS A 225 4.09 5.32 -9.75
N THR A 226 3.75 6.40 -10.45
CA THR A 226 4.58 7.60 -10.49
C THR A 226 4.39 8.39 -9.21
N LEU A 227 5.49 8.80 -8.57
CA LEU A 227 5.46 9.64 -7.37
C LEU A 227 5.23 11.12 -7.73
N THR A 228 4.06 11.44 -8.26
CA THR A 228 3.59 12.84 -8.28
C THR A 228 3.39 13.33 -6.83
N PRO A 229 3.37 14.64 -6.55
CA PRO A 229 3.19 15.17 -5.20
C PRO A 229 2.11 14.46 -4.34
N ASN A 230 0.91 14.29 -4.88
CA ASN A 230 -0.18 13.57 -4.19
C ASN A 230 0.15 12.07 -3.95
N ALA A 231 0.71 11.40 -4.96
CA ALA A 231 1.11 10.01 -4.82
C ALA A 231 2.28 9.83 -3.84
N LEU A 232 3.20 10.79 -3.77
CA LEU A 232 4.34 10.83 -2.85
C LEU A 232 3.87 10.95 -1.40
N PHE A 233 2.88 11.81 -1.12
CA PHE A 233 2.24 11.88 0.21
C PHE A 233 1.75 10.50 0.68
N SER A 234 0.91 9.87 -0.14
CA SER A 234 0.32 8.57 0.15
C SER A 234 1.38 7.48 0.29
N PHE A 235 2.43 7.55 -0.53
CA PHE A 235 3.55 6.63 -0.50
C PHE A 235 4.37 6.75 0.80
N LYS A 236 4.71 7.97 1.23
CA LYS A 236 5.40 8.24 2.51
C LYS A 236 4.61 7.64 3.68
N LYS A 237 3.28 7.80 3.72
CA LYS A 237 2.43 7.18 4.75
C LYS A 237 2.46 5.65 4.75
N ALA A 238 2.49 5.03 3.57
CA ALA A 238 2.63 3.59 3.46
C ALA A 238 4.00 3.12 4.00
N VAL A 239 5.08 3.82 3.65
CA VAL A 239 6.43 3.55 4.17
C VAL A 239 6.50 3.76 5.69
N GLU A 240 5.87 4.79 6.24
CA GLU A 240 5.76 4.98 7.70
C GLU A 240 5.11 3.77 8.38
N LYS A 241 4.04 3.23 7.79
CA LYS A 241 3.39 2.01 8.29
C LYS A 241 4.32 0.79 8.24
N GLU A 242 5.10 0.64 7.18
CA GLU A 242 6.11 -0.41 7.05
C GLU A 242 7.19 -0.29 8.14
N ILE A 243 7.70 0.91 8.41
CA ILE A 243 8.67 1.17 9.48
C ILE A 243 8.10 0.79 10.84
N LEU A 244 6.85 1.15 11.14
CA LEU A 244 6.21 0.86 12.42
C LEU A 244 5.92 -0.63 12.64
N ASN A 245 5.66 -1.38 11.57
CA ASN A 245 5.31 -2.79 11.62
C ASN A 245 6.51 -3.73 11.42
N TYR A 246 7.69 -3.19 11.11
CA TYR A 246 8.89 -3.97 10.92
C TYR A 246 9.30 -4.76 12.17
N GLU A 247 9.68 -6.01 12.00
CA GLU A 247 10.01 -6.92 13.11
C GLU A 247 11.46 -6.74 13.60
N TYR A 248 11.73 -5.64 14.30
CA TYR A 248 13.08 -5.33 14.80
C TYR A 248 13.68 -6.38 15.74
N ALA A 249 12.85 -7.13 16.47
CA ALA A 249 13.30 -8.10 17.46
C ALA A 249 13.96 -9.34 16.84
N ALA A 250 13.46 -9.81 15.69
CA ALA A 250 14.03 -10.95 14.98
C ALA A 250 15.46 -10.65 14.48
N SER A 251 15.71 -9.39 14.13
CA SER A 251 16.93 -8.92 13.47
C SER A 251 18.11 -8.59 14.41
N VAL A 252 17.95 -8.70 15.74
CA VAL A 252 19.00 -8.38 16.75
C VAL A 252 19.62 -9.59 17.45
N SER A 253 19.27 -10.82 17.04
CA SER A 253 19.80 -12.04 17.66
C SER A 253 21.27 -12.31 17.26
N GLY A 254 22.18 -12.43 18.23
CA GLY A 254 23.60 -12.72 17.99
C GLY A 254 24.53 -12.44 19.18
N ALA A 255 25.80 -12.87 19.09
CA ALA A 255 26.80 -12.72 20.16
C ALA A 255 27.15 -11.27 20.51
N ASN A 256 26.99 -10.35 19.55
CA ASN A 256 27.12 -8.89 19.72
C ASN A 256 25.76 -8.17 19.66
N GLY A 257 24.65 -8.92 19.71
CA GLY A 257 23.30 -8.37 19.63
C GLY A 257 22.94 -7.53 20.85
N ILE A 258 21.87 -6.75 20.72
CA ILE A 258 21.30 -6.01 21.85
C ILE A 258 20.24 -6.85 22.57
N THR A 259 20.19 -6.71 23.89
CA THR A 259 19.16 -7.31 24.74
C THR A 259 17.78 -6.73 24.45
N VAL A 260 16.73 -7.44 24.85
CA VAL A 260 15.34 -6.97 24.72
C VAL A 260 15.13 -5.64 25.44
N ALA A 261 15.70 -5.46 26.64
CA ALA A 261 15.58 -4.21 27.40
C ALA A 261 16.26 -3.01 26.70
N GLN A 262 17.41 -3.24 26.06
CA GLN A 262 18.07 -2.21 25.23
C GLN A 262 17.20 -1.88 24.02
N LEU A 263 16.70 -2.89 23.30
CA LEU A 263 15.81 -2.71 22.16
C LEU A 263 14.57 -1.88 22.55
N ASP A 264 13.94 -2.17 23.68
CA ASP A 264 12.77 -1.42 24.17
C ASP A 264 13.12 0.04 24.48
N THR A 265 14.31 0.31 25.00
CA THR A 265 14.80 1.67 25.26
C THR A 265 14.99 2.45 23.96
N LEU A 266 15.63 1.84 22.96
CA LEU A 266 15.83 2.43 21.64
C LEU A 266 14.49 2.70 20.94
N LYS A 267 13.57 1.72 21.00
CA LYS A 267 12.21 1.84 20.44
C LYS A 267 11.42 2.97 21.10
N LYS A 268 11.60 3.19 22.40
CA LYS A 268 10.92 4.29 23.11
C LYS A 268 11.30 5.64 22.53
N GLN A 269 12.58 5.90 22.27
CA GLN A 269 13.01 7.14 21.62
C GLN A 269 12.61 7.16 20.14
N TYR A 270 12.90 6.08 19.42
CA TYR A 270 12.65 6.01 17.97
C TYR A 270 11.18 6.19 17.60
N PHE A 271 10.27 5.49 18.28
CA PHE A 271 8.84 5.54 18.03
C PHE A 271 8.10 6.55 18.92
N GLY A 272 8.40 6.58 20.23
CA GLY A 272 7.70 7.43 21.18
C GLY A 272 7.93 8.92 20.90
N ASP A 273 9.17 9.31 20.63
CA ASP A 273 9.51 10.68 20.25
C ASP A 273 9.43 10.90 18.71
N LYS A 274 8.95 9.89 17.97
CA LYS A 274 8.70 9.91 16.52
C LYS A 274 9.92 10.26 15.66
N TYR A 275 11.13 9.90 16.08
CA TYR A 275 12.34 10.19 15.29
C TYR A 275 12.34 9.46 13.94
N TYR A 276 11.62 8.34 13.83
CA TYR A 276 11.43 7.64 12.56
C TYR A 276 10.86 8.53 11.44
N LYS A 277 10.11 9.61 11.78
CA LYS A 277 9.59 10.56 10.81
C LYS A 277 10.66 11.32 10.04
N ALA A 278 11.89 11.36 10.55
CA ALA A 278 13.04 11.90 9.82
C ALA A 278 13.24 11.20 8.46
N LEU A 279 12.88 9.91 8.36
CA LEU A 279 13.00 9.12 7.12
C LEU A 279 11.98 9.49 6.05
N THR A 280 10.89 10.17 6.42
CA THR A 280 9.83 10.63 5.51
C THR A 280 9.70 12.15 5.48
N SER A 281 10.49 12.85 6.31
CA SER A 281 10.48 14.30 6.46
C SER A 281 11.06 15.03 5.27
N GLU A 282 10.69 16.29 5.18
CA GLU A 282 11.32 17.29 4.32
C GLU A 282 12.30 18.09 5.16
N GLY A 283 13.53 18.21 4.69
CA GLY A 283 14.53 19.00 5.38
C GLY A 283 14.20 20.47 5.29
N ASP A 284 14.49 21.23 6.33
CA ASP A 284 14.46 22.69 6.23
C ASP A 284 15.72 23.17 5.49
N PHE A 285 15.53 23.64 4.26
CA PHE A 285 16.57 24.19 3.39
C PHE A 285 17.21 25.47 3.96
N ASN A 286 16.57 26.11 4.95
CA ASN A 286 17.01 27.37 5.56
C ASN A 286 17.78 27.19 6.89
N ASN A 287 18.36 26.01 7.16
CA ASN A 287 19.19 25.85 8.35
C ASN A 287 20.53 26.61 8.23
N ARG A 288 21.08 27.06 9.38
CA ARG A 288 22.34 27.84 9.47
C ARG A 288 23.54 27.16 8.79
N PHE A 289 23.51 25.84 8.61
CA PHE A 289 24.58 25.09 7.98
C PHE A 289 24.43 24.99 6.45
N ASN A 290 23.34 25.49 5.87
CA ASN A 290 22.96 25.33 4.45
C ASN A 290 23.09 23.86 4.01
N VAL A 291 22.78 22.92 4.90
CA VAL A 291 22.80 21.49 4.60
C VAL A 291 21.38 21.13 4.19
N ASP A 292 21.24 20.49 3.05
CA ASP A 292 19.97 19.89 2.66
C ASP A 292 19.73 18.68 3.58
N GLY A 293 19.10 18.97 4.72
CA GLY A 293 19.16 18.17 5.94
C GLY A 293 18.56 16.79 5.80
N CYS A 294 17.73 16.56 4.78
CA CYS A 294 16.97 15.32 4.61
C CYS A 294 17.18 14.65 3.25
N GLN A 295 18.30 14.89 2.54
CA GLN A 295 18.64 14.12 1.32
C GLN A 295 18.67 12.61 1.57
N PHE A 296 19.00 12.19 2.80
CA PHE A 296 18.93 10.80 3.19
C PHE A 296 17.50 10.25 3.11
N ALA A 297 16.48 11.05 3.44
CA ALA A 297 15.08 10.67 3.37
C ALA A 297 14.63 10.50 1.91
N GLU A 298 15.06 11.38 1.01
CA GLU A 298 14.81 11.23 -0.43
C GLU A 298 15.43 9.96 -1.00
N SER A 299 16.71 9.69 -0.66
CA SER A 299 17.41 8.45 -1.04
C SER A 299 16.68 7.21 -0.50
N PHE A 300 16.19 7.26 0.74
CA PHE A 300 15.44 6.18 1.37
C PHE A 300 14.09 5.94 0.68
N ILE A 301 13.27 6.98 0.51
CA ILE A 301 11.96 6.92 -0.16
C ILE A 301 12.11 6.42 -1.60
N THR A 302 13.16 6.84 -2.31
CA THR A 302 13.46 6.36 -3.65
C THR A 302 13.75 4.85 -3.66
N SER A 303 14.55 4.36 -2.70
CA SER A 303 14.82 2.92 -2.57
C SER A 303 13.58 2.12 -2.21
N GLU A 304 12.75 2.60 -1.28
CA GLU A 304 11.47 1.95 -0.95
C GLU A 304 10.55 1.90 -2.18
N TRP A 305 10.51 2.98 -2.97
CA TRP A 305 9.69 3.03 -4.18
C TRP A 305 10.17 2.03 -5.23
N LEU A 306 11.49 1.97 -5.49
CA LEU A 306 12.06 0.98 -6.41
C LEU A 306 11.84 -0.45 -5.90
N TYR A 307 12.04 -0.69 -4.61
CA TYR A 307 11.81 -1.99 -3.96
C TYR A 307 10.37 -2.48 -4.16
N GLN A 308 9.38 -1.61 -3.92
CA GLN A 308 7.96 -1.94 -4.12
C GLN A 308 7.58 -2.05 -5.60
N SER A 309 8.27 -1.32 -6.48
CA SER A 309 7.94 -1.27 -7.91
C SER A 309 8.54 -2.41 -8.73
N LEU A 310 9.65 -3.00 -8.25
CA LEU A 310 10.45 -3.98 -9.01
C LEU A 310 10.56 -5.39 -8.37
N PRO A 311 9.58 -5.91 -7.59
CA PRO A 311 9.78 -7.18 -6.86
C PRO A 311 9.91 -8.42 -7.75
N ASN A 312 9.42 -8.36 -9.00
CA ASN A 312 9.43 -9.48 -9.95
C ASN A 312 10.12 -9.12 -11.27
N VAL A 313 11.10 -8.20 -11.25
CA VAL A 313 11.85 -7.92 -12.47
C VAL A 313 12.68 -9.13 -12.87
N GLY A 314 12.81 -9.34 -14.18
CA GLY A 314 13.61 -10.43 -14.74
C GLY A 314 15.12 -10.17 -14.56
N LYS A 315 15.90 -10.35 -15.63
CA LYS A 315 17.35 -10.09 -15.61
C LYS A 315 17.66 -8.59 -15.65
N ILE A 316 17.46 -7.90 -14.53
CA ILE A 316 17.81 -6.49 -14.34
C ILE A 316 18.77 -6.40 -13.15
N ASP A 317 19.67 -5.42 -13.21
CA ASP A 317 20.55 -5.09 -12.11
C ASP A 317 19.79 -4.28 -11.03
N LEU A 318 19.61 -4.90 -9.87
CA LEU A 318 18.96 -4.35 -8.68
C LEU A 318 19.92 -3.52 -7.82
N THR A 319 21.17 -3.34 -8.23
CA THR A 319 22.19 -2.59 -7.47
C THR A 319 21.68 -1.21 -7.08
N ALA A 320 20.94 -0.52 -7.96
CA ALA A 320 20.38 0.80 -7.68
C ALA A 320 19.50 0.83 -6.40
N ILE A 321 18.75 -0.24 -6.11
CA ILE A 321 17.86 -0.31 -4.95
C ILE A 321 18.67 -0.45 -3.66
N ALA A 322 19.54 -1.46 -3.61
CA ALA A 322 20.42 -1.71 -2.46
C ALA A 322 21.33 -0.50 -2.20
N MET A 323 21.84 0.11 -3.27
CA MET A 323 22.71 1.28 -3.18
C MET A 323 21.99 2.52 -2.66
N GLY A 324 20.71 2.73 -2.97
CA GLY A 324 19.99 3.87 -2.42
C GLY A 324 19.81 3.77 -0.90
N TYR A 325 19.68 2.56 -0.33
CA TYR A 325 19.68 2.37 1.13
C TYR A 325 21.04 2.72 1.74
N PHE A 326 22.15 2.25 1.16
CA PHE A 326 23.49 2.60 1.65
C PHE A 326 23.81 4.09 1.50
N LYS A 327 23.35 4.71 0.41
CA LYS A 327 23.45 6.16 0.20
C LYS A 327 22.68 6.91 1.29
N SER A 328 21.46 6.47 1.61
CA SER A 328 20.67 7.06 2.68
C SER A 328 21.38 6.98 4.04
N ILE A 329 21.95 5.82 4.40
CA ILE A 329 22.75 5.67 5.63
C ILE A 329 23.94 6.64 5.65
N GLU A 330 24.71 6.70 4.56
CA GLU A 330 25.87 7.60 4.44
C GLU A 330 25.48 9.07 4.56
N GLU A 331 24.38 9.48 3.92
CA GLU A 331 23.85 10.84 4.01
C GLU A 331 23.34 11.16 5.42
N LEU A 332 22.67 10.22 6.10
CA LEU A 332 22.25 10.40 7.48
C LEU A 332 23.44 10.57 8.42
N LEU A 333 24.47 9.74 8.30
CA LEU A 333 25.70 9.86 9.10
C LEU A 333 26.35 11.23 8.90
N PHE A 334 26.38 11.73 7.67
CA PHE A 334 26.94 13.05 7.38
C PHE A 334 26.15 14.17 8.03
N VAL A 335 24.82 14.11 7.95
CA VAL A 335 23.93 15.09 8.61
C VAL A 335 24.08 15.00 10.13
N PHE A 336 24.19 13.79 10.68
CA PHE A 336 24.44 13.56 12.09
C PHE A 336 25.74 14.20 12.58
N VAL A 337 26.88 13.92 11.92
CA VAL A 337 28.17 14.57 12.22
C VAL A 337 28.03 16.10 12.19
N THR A 338 27.28 16.62 11.22
CA THR A 338 27.05 18.07 11.09
C THR A 338 26.19 18.63 12.22
N ALA A 339 25.21 17.88 12.74
CA ALA A 339 24.38 18.28 13.87
C ALA A 339 25.20 18.49 15.15
N HIS A 340 26.34 17.81 15.27
CA HIS A 340 27.29 17.92 16.39
C HIS A 340 28.45 18.90 16.11
N ALA A 341 28.37 19.69 15.04
CA ALA A 341 29.48 20.55 14.65
C ALA A 341 29.84 21.61 15.70
N ASP A 342 28.86 22.04 16.49
CA ASP A 342 29.03 23.03 17.55
C ASP A 342 29.45 22.44 18.90
N GLU A 343 29.91 21.19 18.97
CA GLU A 343 30.26 20.55 20.25
C GLU A 343 31.77 20.45 20.50
N GLY A 344 32.57 21.10 19.64
CA GLY A 344 34.04 21.09 19.76
C GLY A 344 34.69 19.76 19.36
N LYS A 345 33.91 18.86 18.75
CA LYS A 345 34.35 17.54 18.26
C LYS A 345 35.21 17.66 17.00
N TRP A 346 36.06 16.66 16.80
CA TRP A 346 37.02 16.55 15.73
C TRP A 346 36.69 15.37 14.82
N ILE A 347 36.97 15.50 13.53
CA ILE A 347 36.81 14.43 12.55
C ILE A 347 37.99 14.40 11.58
N ASP A 348 38.36 13.19 11.19
CA ASP A 348 39.31 12.96 10.12
C ASP A 348 38.69 13.20 8.74
N THR A 349 39.39 13.95 7.91
CA THR A 349 38.99 14.27 6.54
C THR A 349 40.19 14.29 5.60
N TYR A 350 39.91 14.35 4.30
CA TYR A 350 40.89 14.59 3.26
C TYR A 350 41.11 16.09 3.04
N ASP A 351 42.36 16.54 3.08
CA ASP A 351 42.76 17.82 2.47
C ASP A 351 42.82 17.68 0.94
N ARG A 352 43.31 16.52 0.48
CA ARG A 352 43.46 16.05 -0.90
C ARG A 352 43.41 14.50 -0.89
N PRO A 353 43.19 13.79 -2.02
CA PRO A 353 43.05 12.33 -2.05
C PRO A 353 44.18 11.52 -1.38
N ASP A 354 45.33 12.14 -1.17
CA ASP A 354 46.58 11.57 -0.65
C ASP A 354 47.00 12.13 0.73
N LYS A 355 46.26 13.11 1.29
CA LYS A 355 46.66 13.78 2.54
C LYS A 355 45.51 13.87 3.55
N TRP A 356 45.69 13.14 4.64
CA TRP A 356 44.80 13.17 5.81
C TRP A 356 45.02 14.40 6.67
N GLN A 357 43.93 14.92 7.23
CA GLN A 357 43.95 15.92 8.27
C GLN A 357 42.81 15.68 9.25
N THR A 358 43.04 15.96 10.52
CA THR A 358 41.99 16.00 11.54
C THR A 358 41.58 17.46 11.70
N ILE A 359 40.30 17.75 11.53
CA ILE A 359 39.75 19.10 11.64
C ILE A 359 38.73 19.16 12.77
N GLN A 360 38.62 20.31 13.43
CA GLN A 360 37.52 20.56 14.35
C GLN A 360 36.28 20.91 13.53
N LEU A 361 35.12 20.35 13.87
CA LEU A 361 33.88 20.63 13.14
C LEU A 361 33.46 22.11 13.22
N ARG A 362 33.90 22.86 14.23
CA ARG A 362 33.69 24.32 14.32
C ARG A 362 34.58 25.16 13.39
N ASP A 363 35.53 24.57 12.66
CA ASP A 363 36.45 25.33 11.79
C ASP A 363 35.66 26.15 10.75
N ARG A 364 36.05 27.42 10.53
CA ARG A 364 35.46 28.30 9.51
C ARG A 364 35.47 27.68 8.11
N LYS A 365 36.43 26.80 7.79
CA LYS A 365 36.44 26.03 6.54
C LYS A 365 35.24 25.07 6.45
N TRP A 366 34.81 24.50 7.58
CA TRP A 366 33.61 23.68 7.69
C TRP A 366 32.33 24.52 7.73
N GLN A 367 32.36 25.73 8.31
CA GLN A 367 31.19 26.61 8.42
C GLN A 367 30.98 27.58 7.24
N ALA A 368 31.87 27.62 6.25
CA ALA A 368 31.74 28.52 5.10
C ALA A 368 30.42 28.30 4.35
N PRO A 369 29.68 29.37 3.98
CA PRO A 369 28.38 29.28 3.33
C PRO A 369 28.48 28.47 2.04
N VAL A 370 27.60 27.48 1.96
CA VAL A 370 27.73 26.38 1.02
C VAL A 370 26.96 26.71 -0.24
N ASN A 371 27.64 26.97 -1.35
CA ASN A 371 27.00 26.77 -2.65
C ASN A 371 27.00 25.26 -2.98
N ALA A 372 26.07 24.78 -3.81
CA ALA A 372 25.94 23.36 -4.17
C ALA A 372 27.28 22.69 -4.57
N ARG A 373 28.20 23.46 -5.17
CA ARG A 373 29.56 23.02 -5.56
C ARG A 373 30.48 22.74 -4.36
N SER A 374 30.39 23.54 -3.31
CA SER A 374 31.16 23.37 -2.07
C SER A 374 30.62 22.25 -1.17
N MET A 375 29.31 21.96 -1.18
CA MET A 375 28.74 20.81 -0.45
C MET A 375 29.20 19.49 -1.06
N LYS A 376 29.16 19.41 -2.39
CA LYS A 376 29.67 18.26 -3.16
C LYS A 376 31.16 18.02 -2.87
N ASN A 377 31.92 19.07 -2.60
CA ASN A 377 33.32 18.95 -2.19
C ASN A 377 33.45 18.50 -0.72
N LYS A 378 32.67 19.02 0.24
CA LYS A 378 32.70 18.55 1.65
C LYS A 378 32.30 17.07 1.79
N LYS A 379 31.21 16.63 1.13
CA LYS A 379 30.79 15.21 1.08
C LYS A 379 31.86 14.31 0.44
N ARG A 380 32.64 14.80 -0.52
CA ARG A 380 33.73 14.04 -1.17
C ARG A 380 34.93 13.77 -0.26
N PHE A 381 35.10 14.52 0.83
CA PHE A 381 36.28 14.45 1.67
C PHE A 381 36.05 13.73 3.02
N ILE A 382 34.83 13.28 3.31
CA ILE A 382 34.54 12.45 4.48
C ILE A 382 33.96 11.13 3.98
N MET A 383 34.72 10.05 4.12
CA MET A 383 34.24 8.71 3.82
C MET A 383 33.39 8.17 4.95
N ILE A 384 32.47 7.25 4.62
CA ILE A 384 31.64 6.52 5.59
C ILE A 384 32.46 5.96 6.77
N GLU A 385 33.64 5.40 6.50
CA GLU A 385 34.57 4.90 7.52
C GLU A 385 34.91 5.94 8.59
N ARG A 386 35.12 7.20 8.18
CA ARG A 386 35.48 8.29 9.10
C ARG A 386 34.29 8.76 9.93
N MET A 387 33.08 8.66 9.39
CA MET A 387 31.86 8.91 10.15
C MET A 387 31.61 7.78 11.16
N ILE A 388 31.91 6.53 10.80
CA ILE A 388 31.84 5.39 11.73
C ILE A 388 32.86 5.57 12.86
N ASN A 389 34.11 5.94 12.55
CA ASN A 389 35.12 6.21 13.57
C ASN A 389 34.70 7.37 14.49
N PHE A 390 34.12 8.44 13.95
CA PHE A 390 33.56 9.54 14.75
C PHE A 390 32.52 9.03 15.77
N LEU A 391 31.62 8.12 15.37
CA LEU A 391 30.68 7.50 16.32
C LEU A 391 31.40 6.66 17.39
N ASN A 392 32.51 6.02 17.03
CA ASN A 392 33.29 5.21 17.96
C ASN A 392 34.13 6.07 18.94
N ASP A 393 34.54 7.27 18.54
CA ASP A 393 35.44 8.13 19.32
C ASP A 393 34.72 8.94 20.43
N TYR A 394 33.40 9.15 20.31
CA TYR A 394 32.64 10.04 21.20
C TYR A 394 31.46 9.34 21.88
N ASP A 395 31.66 8.89 23.13
CA ASP A 395 30.64 8.24 23.96
C ASP A 395 29.42 9.14 24.24
N ASP A 396 29.64 10.45 24.35
CA ASP A 396 28.63 11.46 24.70
C ASP A 396 27.59 11.70 23.59
N LEU A 397 27.80 11.11 22.40
CA LEU A 397 26.82 11.07 21.31
C LEU A 397 25.65 10.14 21.60
N PHE A 398 25.75 9.25 22.59
CA PHE A 398 24.79 8.20 22.85
C PHE A 398 24.11 8.36 24.20
N ASN A 399 22.78 8.29 24.21
CA ASN A 399 21.96 8.09 25.40
C ASN A 399 22.09 6.64 25.92
N ASP A 400 22.36 5.69 25.02
CA ASP A 400 22.67 4.29 25.34
C ASP A 400 23.99 3.85 24.70
N ILE A 401 25.08 3.96 25.45
CA ILE A 401 26.42 3.57 25.01
C ILE A 401 26.55 2.07 24.69
N THR A 402 25.67 1.25 25.25
CA THR A 402 25.77 -0.21 25.13
C THR A 402 25.29 -0.73 23.77
N SER A 403 24.44 0.05 23.07
CA SER A 403 24.05 -0.21 21.68
C SER A 403 25.09 0.22 20.63
N ARG A 404 26.09 1.02 21.01
CA ARG A 404 27.09 1.58 20.07
C ARG A 404 27.89 0.51 19.36
N SER A 405 28.42 -0.48 20.09
CA SER A 405 29.26 -1.53 19.49
C SER A 405 28.51 -2.30 18.42
N TYR A 406 27.22 -2.59 18.67
CA TYR A 406 26.36 -3.24 17.68
C TYR A 406 26.11 -2.32 16.47
N LEU A 407 25.75 -1.05 16.68
CA LEU A 407 25.60 -0.08 15.60
C LEU A 407 26.86 0.02 14.71
N VAL A 408 28.04 0.17 15.32
CA VAL A 408 29.32 0.29 14.61
C VAL A 408 29.60 -0.97 13.80
N GLU A 409 29.35 -2.17 14.34
CA GLU A 409 29.47 -3.41 13.61
C GLU A 409 28.55 -3.45 12.38
N ARG A 410 27.28 -3.07 12.55
CA ARG A 410 26.29 -3.04 11.44
C ARG A 410 26.67 -2.03 10.37
N LEU A 411 27.20 -0.88 10.74
CA LEU A 411 27.70 0.12 9.81
C LEU A 411 28.93 -0.37 9.02
N HIS A 412 29.87 -1.08 9.66
CA HIS A 412 30.99 -1.70 8.96
C HIS A 412 30.54 -2.81 7.99
N ASN A 413 29.56 -3.62 8.37
CA ASN A 413 28.99 -4.64 7.49
C ASN A 413 28.33 -3.98 6.26
N ALA A 414 27.54 -2.93 6.45
CA ALA A 414 26.94 -2.16 5.36
C ALA A 414 28.00 -1.54 4.43
N GLN A 415 29.09 -1.01 5.00
CA GLN A 415 30.23 -0.49 4.22
C GLN A 415 30.92 -1.58 3.39
N GLN A 416 31.13 -2.77 3.96
CA GLN A 416 31.77 -3.89 3.26
C GLN A 416 30.90 -4.39 2.10
N LEU A 417 29.59 -4.55 2.34
CA LEU A 417 28.62 -4.93 1.32
C LEU A 417 28.59 -3.90 0.18
N ARG A 418 28.46 -2.61 0.52
CA ARG A 418 28.57 -1.50 -0.43
C ARG A 418 29.81 -1.65 -1.32
N ASN A 419 31.00 -1.74 -0.72
CA ASN A 419 32.26 -1.84 -1.46
C ASN A 419 32.37 -3.11 -2.31
N GLY A 420 31.78 -4.22 -1.87
CA GLY A 420 31.70 -5.45 -2.63
C GLY A 420 30.88 -5.31 -3.92
N TYR A 421 29.68 -4.72 -3.83
CA TYR A 421 28.77 -4.56 -4.97
C TYR A 421 29.23 -3.50 -5.99
N PHE A 422 29.99 -2.48 -5.57
CA PHE A 422 30.49 -1.44 -6.48
C PHE A 422 31.47 -1.90 -7.56
N HIS A 423 32.11 -3.07 -7.40
CA HIS A 423 33.35 -3.36 -8.15
C HIS A 423 33.33 -4.63 -8.99
N LYS A 424 32.35 -5.52 -8.84
CA LYS A 424 32.50 -6.89 -9.38
C LYS A 424 31.29 -7.46 -10.10
N ASP A 425 30.08 -7.36 -9.54
CA ASP A 425 28.96 -8.19 -9.99
C ASP A 425 27.64 -7.39 -10.09
N ASN A 426 26.85 -7.67 -11.13
CA ASN A 426 25.48 -7.18 -11.22
C ASN A 426 24.62 -7.87 -10.16
N LEU A 427 23.74 -7.13 -9.50
CA LEU A 427 22.89 -7.68 -8.46
C LEU A 427 21.56 -8.17 -9.04
N SER A 428 21.40 -9.46 -9.31
CA SER A 428 20.14 -10.02 -9.81
C SER A 428 19.24 -10.64 -8.72
N GLU A 429 19.74 -10.77 -7.49
CA GLU A 429 19.05 -11.48 -6.41
C GLU A 429 18.33 -10.52 -5.46
N MET A 430 17.00 -10.65 -5.39
CA MET A 430 16.17 -9.83 -4.51
C MET A 430 16.49 -10.05 -3.02
N GLU A 431 16.97 -11.23 -2.64
CA GLU A 431 17.36 -11.55 -1.25
C GLU A 431 18.43 -10.59 -0.70
N ILE A 432 19.35 -10.15 -1.54
CA ILE A 432 20.39 -9.18 -1.14
C ILE A 432 19.79 -7.79 -0.97
N VAL A 433 18.83 -7.40 -1.82
CA VAL A 433 18.11 -6.13 -1.67
C VAL A 433 17.32 -6.13 -0.36
N ILE A 434 16.67 -7.25 -0.03
CA ILE A 434 15.96 -7.44 1.24
C ILE A 434 16.94 -7.28 2.42
N LYS A 435 18.12 -7.91 2.38
CA LYS A 435 19.16 -7.74 3.40
C LYS A 435 19.61 -6.28 3.54
N ALA A 436 19.83 -5.58 2.43
CA ALA A 436 20.21 -4.16 2.45
C ALA A 436 19.11 -3.28 3.06
N ARG A 437 17.84 -3.58 2.78
CA ARG A 437 16.68 -2.90 3.37
C ARG A 437 16.59 -3.17 4.88
N ASP A 438 16.72 -4.43 5.29
CA ASP A 438 16.70 -4.85 6.70
C ASP A 438 17.83 -4.19 7.50
N ASP A 439 19.04 -4.18 6.93
CA ASP A 439 20.21 -3.50 7.50
C ASP A 439 19.94 -2.00 7.67
N ALA A 440 19.35 -1.35 6.66
CA ALA A 440 19.01 0.07 6.73
C ALA A 440 17.97 0.38 7.82
N PHE A 441 16.88 -0.39 7.87
CA PHE A 441 15.84 -0.23 8.89
C PHE A 441 16.44 -0.36 10.30
N MET A 442 17.29 -1.37 10.49
CA MET A 442 17.99 -1.60 11.76
C MET A 442 18.93 -0.43 12.09
N ILE A 443 19.78 -0.01 11.15
CA ILE A 443 20.73 1.09 11.34
C ILE A 443 19.99 2.38 11.67
N PHE A 444 18.88 2.70 11.01
CA PHE A 444 18.08 3.89 11.33
C PHE A 444 17.51 3.83 12.74
N MET A 445 16.94 2.69 13.14
CA MET A 445 16.40 2.53 14.51
C MET A 445 17.51 2.65 15.56
N LEU A 446 18.67 2.02 15.32
CA LEU A 446 19.82 2.11 16.21
C LEU A 446 20.35 3.55 16.31
N LEU A 447 20.56 4.24 15.18
CA LEU A 447 21.03 5.64 15.15
C LEU A 447 20.03 6.55 15.89
N PHE A 448 18.80 6.64 15.39
CA PHE A 448 17.81 7.55 15.97
C PHE A 448 17.39 7.18 17.39
N GLY A 449 17.38 5.89 17.74
CA GLY A 449 16.99 5.41 19.06
C GLY A 449 18.07 5.55 20.13
N SER A 450 19.35 5.54 19.76
CA SER A 450 20.47 5.58 20.72
C SER A 450 21.08 6.97 20.89
N MET A 451 20.85 7.88 19.95
CA MET A 451 21.62 9.13 19.87
C MET A 451 21.06 10.27 20.73
N ASN A 452 21.97 11.05 21.29
CA ASN A 452 21.68 12.32 21.96
C ASN A 452 21.66 13.46 20.92
N ILE A 453 20.48 13.98 20.61
CA ILE A 453 20.29 14.99 19.55
C ILE A 453 19.71 16.27 20.16
N SER A 454 20.43 17.38 20.02
CA SER A 454 19.96 18.70 20.45
C SER A 454 18.73 19.16 19.65
N ASN A 455 17.96 20.13 20.15
CA ASN A 455 16.80 20.66 19.41
C ASN A 455 17.18 21.23 18.03
N GLN A 456 18.36 21.83 17.91
CA GLN A 456 18.90 22.28 16.64
C GLN A 456 19.26 21.10 15.72
N GLY A 457 19.85 20.04 16.27
CA GLY A 457 20.11 18.79 15.55
C GLY A 457 18.82 18.13 15.04
N LYS A 458 17.75 18.17 15.83
CA LYS A 458 16.42 17.67 15.43
C LYS A 458 15.89 18.40 14.19
N GLN A 459 15.96 19.73 14.18
CA GLN A 459 15.56 20.54 13.02
C GLN A 459 16.37 20.20 11.76
N ILE A 460 17.69 20.02 11.90
CA ILE A 460 18.57 19.66 10.78
C ILE A 460 18.22 18.27 10.22
N LEU A 461 17.90 17.32 11.09
CA LEU A 461 17.52 15.95 10.72
C LEU A 461 16.07 15.81 10.24
N GLY A 462 15.30 16.90 10.20
CA GLY A 462 13.87 16.86 9.88
C GLY A 462 13.03 16.14 10.94
N ILE A 463 13.58 15.94 12.15
CA ILE A 463 12.83 15.42 13.29
C ILE A 463 11.88 16.54 13.75
N PRO A 464 10.56 16.32 13.76
CA PRO A 464 9.59 17.37 14.06
C PRO A 464 9.86 18.02 15.42
N ALA A 465 10.15 19.33 15.43
CA ALA A 465 10.35 20.12 16.64
C ALA A 465 9.00 20.50 17.27
N GLY A 466 8.23 19.50 17.68
CA GLY A 466 6.83 19.68 18.03
C GLY A 466 5.99 19.89 16.76
N GLU A 467 5.14 18.92 16.43
CA GLU A 467 4.29 19.00 15.25
C GLU A 467 3.24 20.12 15.42
N VAL A 468 2.96 20.86 14.34
CA VAL A 468 1.82 21.80 14.29
C VAL A 468 0.57 20.97 14.54
N GLN A 469 0.05 21.03 15.77
CA GLN A 469 -0.97 20.11 16.27
C GLN A 469 -2.21 20.10 15.37
N PHE A 470 -2.55 21.26 14.80
CA PHE A 470 -3.68 21.41 13.91
C PHE A 470 -3.47 20.73 12.54
N ASP A 471 -2.24 20.71 12.01
CA ASP A 471 -1.93 20.01 10.75
C ASP A 471 -2.09 18.50 10.93
N MET A 472 -1.68 17.95 12.08
CA MET A 472 -1.88 16.53 12.40
C MET A 472 -3.35 16.18 12.53
N LEU A 473 -4.14 17.06 13.15
CA LEU A 473 -5.59 16.88 13.23
C LEU A 473 -6.23 16.91 11.84
N SER A 474 -5.78 17.82 10.97
CA SER A 474 -6.23 17.93 9.58
C SER A 474 -5.92 16.66 8.79
N ASP A 475 -4.68 16.18 8.88
CA ASP A 475 -4.24 14.91 8.28
C ASP A 475 -5.08 13.73 8.82
N TYR A 476 -5.26 13.65 10.14
CA TYR A 476 -6.04 12.58 10.78
C TYR A 476 -7.50 12.54 10.30
N ILE A 477 -8.21 13.67 10.28
CA ILE A 477 -9.62 13.71 9.87
C ILE A 477 -9.77 13.42 8.37
N ASN A 478 -8.81 13.84 7.55
CA ASN A 478 -8.78 13.51 6.12
C ASN A 478 -8.53 12.02 5.89
N TYR A 479 -7.58 11.44 6.61
CA TYR A 479 -7.27 10.01 6.53
C TYR A 479 -8.44 9.15 7.02
N HIS A 480 -9.05 9.53 8.14
CA HIS A 480 -10.23 8.88 8.74
C HIS A 480 -11.52 9.58 8.31
N CYS A 481 -11.60 10.02 7.05
CA CYS A 481 -12.82 10.58 6.50
C CYS A 481 -13.95 9.54 6.54
N HIS A 482 -15.20 9.99 6.57
CA HIS A 482 -16.40 9.15 6.72
C HIS A 482 -16.56 8.44 8.08
N MET A 483 -15.59 8.53 8.98
CA MET A 483 -15.76 8.10 10.37
C MET A 483 -16.65 9.06 11.16
N SER A 484 -17.19 8.57 12.29
CA SER A 484 -18.01 9.36 13.19
C SER A 484 -17.15 10.18 14.15
N TYR A 485 -17.54 11.43 14.36
CA TYR A 485 -16.87 12.35 15.27
C TYR A 485 -17.86 13.07 16.17
N TYR A 486 -17.38 13.47 17.33
CA TYR A 486 -18.13 14.25 18.31
C TYR A 486 -17.26 15.44 18.70
N TYR A 487 -17.72 16.66 18.46
CA TYR A 487 -16.95 17.87 18.76
C TYR A 487 -17.77 18.87 19.57
N GLY A 488 -17.09 19.65 20.40
CA GLY A 488 -17.73 20.65 21.26
C GLY A 488 -17.00 20.83 22.58
N ASP A 489 -17.75 21.08 23.63
CA ASP A 489 -17.27 21.14 25.01
C ASP A 489 -17.85 19.98 25.85
N ASP A 490 -17.46 19.90 27.13
CA ASP A 490 -17.92 18.83 28.03
C ASP A 490 -19.44 18.83 28.29
N ASN A 491 -20.13 19.93 27.98
CA ASN A 491 -21.56 20.08 28.22
C ASN A 491 -22.39 19.87 26.95
N CYS A 492 -21.81 20.05 25.77
CA CYS A 492 -22.51 19.97 24.49
C CYS A 492 -21.59 19.42 23.39
N LEU A 493 -21.76 18.13 23.09
CA LEU A 493 -21.11 17.48 21.96
C LEU A 493 -22.04 17.40 20.75
N THR A 494 -21.52 17.83 19.61
CA THR A 494 -22.17 17.75 18.30
C THR A 494 -21.68 16.52 17.55
N THR A 495 -22.61 15.67 17.10
CA THR A 495 -22.28 14.51 16.27
C THR A 495 -22.09 14.90 14.81
N ALA A 496 -21.06 14.37 14.18
CA ALA A 496 -20.73 14.64 12.80
C ALA A 496 -20.02 13.47 12.11
N ILE A 497 -19.91 13.55 10.78
CA ILE A 497 -19.14 12.62 9.94
C ILE A 497 -17.96 13.39 9.35
N GLY A 498 -16.75 12.85 9.45
CA GLY A 498 -15.55 13.45 8.85
C GLY A 498 -15.67 13.56 7.33
N GLN A 499 -15.12 14.62 6.76
CA GLN A 499 -15.07 14.84 5.32
C GLN A 499 -13.63 15.12 4.90
N ALA A 500 -13.25 14.60 3.73
CA ALA A 500 -12.01 14.99 3.10
C ALA A 500 -12.07 16.48 2.68
N ASP A 501 -10.92 17.13 2.75
CA ASP A 501 -10.70 18.46 2.20
C ASP A 501 -10.65 18.37 0.67
N ASP A 502 -11.68 18.89 0.01
CA ASP A 502 -11.80 18.92 -1.44
C ASP A 502 -10.86 19.92 -2.10
N LYS A 503 -10.14 20.72 -1.31
CA LYS A 503 -9.21 21.76 -1.73
C LYS A 503 -7.77 21.49 -1.29
N VAL A 504 -7.47 20.28 -0.83
CA VAL A 504 -6.09 19.92 -0.46
C VAL A 504 -5.17 20.07 -1.66
N GLU A 505 -4.06 20.78 -1.45
CA GLU A 505 -2.96 20.86 -2.40
C GLU A 505 -1.75 20.10 -1.86
N TYR A 506 -0.82 19.73 -2.75
CA TYR A 506 0.42 19.08 -2.39
C TYR A 506 1.58 19.92 -2.93
N ASP A 507 2.54 20.22 -2.06
CA ASP A 507 3.76 20.89 -2.52
C ASP A 507 4.67 19.94 -3.32
N GLU A 508 5.79 20.44 -3.84
CA GLU A 508 6.73 19.67 -4.66
C GLU A 508 7.29 18.42 -3.98
N ASN A 509 7.26 18.37 -2.64
CA ASN A 509 7.77 17.26 -1.84
C ASN A 509 6.66 16.30 -1.39
N GLY A 510 5.42 16.55 -1.81
CA GLY A 510 4.26 15.74 -1.44
C GLY A 510 3.78 15.99 -0.01
N LYS A 511 4.02 17.15 0.56
CA LYS A 511 3.36 17.56 1.81
C LYS A 511 1.95 18.04 1.51
N ALA A 512 0.98 17.52 2.24
CA ALA A 512 -0.40 17.97 2.15
C ALA A 512 -0.56 19.37 2.79
N LEU A 513 -1.14 20.29 2.03
CA LEU A 513 -1.53 21.63 2.46
C LEU A 513 -3.04 21.67 2.63
N PHE A 514 -3.50 21.32 3.84
CA PHE A 514 -4.92 21.33 4.18
C PHE A 514 -5.40 22.77 4.42
N THR A 515 -6.61 23.05 3.96
CA THR A 515 -7.33 24.30 4.23
C THR A 515 -8.05 24.29 5.58
N GLY A 516 -8.18 23.12 6.20
CA GLY A 516 -8.73 22.93 7.54
C GLY A 516 -9.36 21.54 7.72
N ILE A 517 -10.21 21.43 8.72
CA ILE A 517 -10.97 20.21 9.01
C ILE A 517 -12.43 20.38 8.59
N TYR A 518 -12.99 19.35 7.97
CA TYR A 518 -14.34 19.37 7.43
C TYR A 518 -15.20 18.28 8.05
N PHE A 519 -16.43 18.64 8.39
CA PHE A 519 -17.41 17.74 8.96
C PHE A 519 -18.77 17.91 8.30
N ASN A 520 -19.52 16.82 8.16
CA ASN A 520 -20.96 16.87 7.97
C ASN A 520 -21.63 16.73 9.34
N ARG A 521 -22.05 17.86 9.92
CA ARG A 521 -22.83 17.89 11.16
C ARG A 521 -24.16 17.18 10.94
N LEU A 522 -24.51 16.28 11.85
CA LEU A 522 -25.77 15.53 11.80
C LEU A 522 -26.82 16.25 12.63
N VAL A 523 -27.77 16.89 11.94
CA VAL A 523 -28.89 17.63 12.56
C VAL A 523 -30.09 16.71 12.73
N ASN A 524 -30.81 16.86 13.84
CA ASN A 524 -31.89 15.95 14.29
C ASN A 524 -31.40 14.50 14.48
N PHE A 525 -30.13 14.34 14.83
CA PHE A 525 -29.56 13.03 15.08
C PHE A 525 -30.11 12.45 16.39
N PRO A 526 -30.67 11.22 16.40
CA PRO A 526 -31.19 10.60 17.62
C PRO A 526 -30.04 10.08 18.50
N SER A 527 -29.40 11.00 19.24
CA SER A 527 -28.21 10.71 20.05
C SER A 527 -28.47 9.78 21.23
N ASP A 528 -29.74 9.57 21.59
CA ASP A 528 -30.20 8.63 22.62
C ASP A 528 -30.27 7.18 22.11
N LYS A 529 -30.25 6.97 20.79
CA LYS A 529 -30.34 5.63 20.19
C LYS A 529 -28.97 5.05 19.90
N LYS A 530 -28.76 3.81 20.35
CA LYS A 530 -27.57 3.03 20.04
C LYS A 530 -27.61 2.43 18.62
N ILE A 531 -28.80 2.12 18.13
CA ILE A 531 -29.04 1.57 16.79
C ILE A 531 -30.00 2.49 16.06
N LEU A 532 -29.58 3.00 14.90
CA LEU A 532 -30.42 3.82 14.02
C LEU A 532 -31.00 2.96 12.91
N SER A 533 -32.34 2.90 12.85
CA SER A 533 -33.04 2.29 11.73
C SER A 533 -32.92 3.14 10.46
N LEU A 534 -33.26 2.55 9.31
CA LEU A 534 -33.38 3.28 8.05
C LEU A 534 -34.36 4.46 8.14
N GLN A 535 -35.42 4.34 8.96
CA GLN A 535 -36.38 5.42 9.16
C GLN A 535 -35.78 6.57 9.96
N ASP A 536 -35.00 6.26 11.00
CA ASP A 536 -34.27 7.27 11.78
C ASP A 536 -33.29 8.04 10.87
N MET A 537 -32.54 7.32 10.03
CA MET A 537 -31.57 7.91 9.10
C MET A 537 -32.21 8.86 8.07
N ARG A 538 -33.48 8.67 7.70
CA ARG A 538 -34.20 9.57 6.78
C ARG A 538 -34.51 10.93 7.38
N THR A 539 -34.55 11.03 8.72
CA THR A 539 -34.81 12.30 9.42
C THR A 539 -33.55 13.13 9.66
N VAL A 540 -32.37 12.50 9.54
CA VAL A 540 -31.07 13.14 9.76
C VAL A 540 -30.73 14.05 8.59
N GLN A 541 -30.48 15.32 8.87
CA GLN A 541 -29.97 16.29 7.90
C GLN A 541 -28.46 16.45 8.06
N LYS A 542 -27.77 16.71 6.95
CA LYS A 542 -26.31 16.92 6.94
C LYS A 542 -26.01 18.37 6.61
N GLU A 543 -25.24 19.03 7.47
CA GLU A 543 -24.73 20.37 7.22
C GLU A 543 -23.20 20.35 7.17
N LYS A 544 -22.60 20.85 6.08
CA LYS A 544 -21.14 20.93 5.95
C LYS A 544 -20.62 22.06 6.84
N VAL A 545 -19.66 21.75 7.70
CA VAL A 545 -18.98 22.67 8.61
C VAL A 545 -17.48 22.57 8.36
N HIS A 546 -16.80 23.72 8.44
CA HIS A 546 -15.36 23.85 8.28
C HIS A 546 -14.78 24.54 9.52
N PHE A 547 -13.61 24.08 9.96
CA PHE A 547 -12.83 24.75 10.99
C PHE A 547 -11.38 24.91 10.54
N ASP A 548 -10.81 26.06 10.87
CA ASP A 548 -9.38 26.35 10.75
C ASP A 548 -8.70 26.31 12.14
N SER A 549 -7.41 26.61 12.19
CA SER A 549 -6.63 26.59 13.43
C SER A 549 -7.12 27.60 14.48
N ALA A 550 -7.86 28.64 14.09
CA ALA A 550 -8.39 29.66 14.97
C ALA A 550 -9.82 29.33 15.46
N THR A 551 -10.56 28.50 14.72
CA THR A 551 -11.98 28.21 14.96
C THR A 551 -12.24 26.75 15.38
N VAL A 552 -11.19 25.94 15.46
CA VAL A 552 -11.28 24.53 15.88
C VAL A 552 -11.99 24.37 17.24
N PRO A 553 -12.92 23.39 17.38
CA PRO A 553 -13.58 23.12 18.64
C PRO A 553 -12.61 22.79 19.78
N VAL A 554 -13.07 23.03 21.03
CA VAL A 554 -12.28 22.77 22.25
C VAL A 554 -11.90 21.30 22.33
N LYS A 555 -12.85 20.39 22.08
CA LYS A 555 -12.65 18.94 22.10
C LYS A 555 -13.18 18.29 20.83
N ILE A 556 -12.48 17.26 20.38
CA ILE A 556 -12.95 16.35 19.32
C ILE A 556 -12.66 14.92 19.75
N TYR A 557 -13.67 14.05 19.59
CA TYR A 557 -13.61 12.62 19.83
C TYR A 557 -13.92 11.85 18.54
N LYS A 558 -13.26 10.71 18.35
CA LYS A 558 -13.61 9.69 17.36
C LYS A 558 -14.57 8.67 17.98
N GLY A 559 -15.53 8.22 17.19
CA GLY A 559 -16.33 7.02 17.44
C GLY A 559 -16.40 6.14 16.19
N THR A 560 -17.28 5.15 16.20
CA THR A 560 -17.50 4.21 15.11
C THR A 560 -18.98 4.08 14.74
N PHE A 561 -19.21 3.86 13.45
CA PHE A 561 -20.48 3.38 12.91
C PHE A 561 -20.26 1.97 12.38
N THR A 562 -21.02 1.00 12.87
CA THR A 562 -21.00 -0.36 12.35
C THR A 562 -22.38 -0.72 11.81
N THR A 563 -22.42 -1.30 10.62
CA THR A 563 -23.67 -1.81 10.05
C THR A 563 -24.09 -3.07 10.81
N CYS A 564 -25.39 -3.22 11.02
CA CYS A 564 -26.00 -4.40 11.61
C CYS A 564 -27.35 -4.69 10.94
N ALA A 565 -27.94 -5.84 11.20
CA ALA A 565 -29.21 -6.24 10.58
C ALA A 565 -30.36 -5.23 10.81
N GLU A 566 -30.35 -4.55 11.96
CA GLU A 566 -31.39 -3.62 12.40
C GLU A 566 -31.15 -2.17 11.94
N GLY A 567 -29.97 -1.88 11.37
CA GLY A 567 -29.58 -0.54 10.92
C GLY A 567 -28.11 -0.24 11.17
N ILE A 568 -27.81 0.95 11.72
CA ILE A 568 -26.44 1.38 12.02
C ILE A 568 -26.26 1.47 13.53
N ASN A 569 -25.35 0.66 14.08
CA ASN A 569 -24.92 0.72 15.45
C ASN A 569 -23.87 1.84 15.63
N ILE A 570 -24.01 2.60 16.70
CA ILE A 570 -23.19 3.77 17.00
C ILE A 570 -22.50 3.56 18.34
N SER A 571 -21.19 3.77 18.38
CA SER A 571 -20.40 3.52 19.58
C SER A 571 -20.28 4.71 20.54
N GLY A 572 -20.77 5.89 20.14
CA GLY A 572 -20.60 7.15 20.89
C GLY A 572 -19.18 7.73 20.78
N PRO A 573 -18.83 8.76 21.57
CA PRO A 573 -17.45 9.23 21.67
C PRO A 573 -16.60 8.17 22.40
N GLN A 574 -15.58 7.63 21.72
CA GLN A 574 -14.74 6.56 22.25
C GLN A 574 -13.30 6.99 22.53
N LYS A 575 -12.69 7.75 21.62
CA LYS A 575 -11.28 8.16 21.68
C LYS A 575 -11.18 9.68 21.57
N LEU A 576 -10.59 10.33 22.57
CA LEU A 576 -10.23 11.75 22.48
C LEU A 576 -9.11 11.91 21.44
N ILE A 577 -9.31 12.79 20.46
CA ILE A 577 -8.32 13.04 19.41
C ILE A 577 -7.79 14.47 19.42
N TRP A 578 -8.52 15.40 20.03
CA TRP A 578 -8.12 16.80 20.13
C TRP A 578 -8.64 17.42 21.42
N GLU A 579 -7.79 18.17 22.12
CA GLU A 579 -8.19 19.02 23.24
C GLU A 579 -7.29 20.26 23.32
N ASN A 580 -7.88 21.45 23.33
CA ASN A 580 -7.20 22.73 23.61
C ASN A 580 -5.87 22.93 22.87
N GLY A 581 -5.87 22.75 21.54
CA GLY A 581 -4.67 22.97 20.74
C GLY A 581 -3.71 21.78 20.70
N LYS A 582 -4.04 20.66 21.34
CA LYS A 582 -3.22 19.45 21.38
C LYS A 582 -3.93 18.28 20.70
N PHE A 583 -3.19 17.59 19.85
CA PHE A 583 -3.64 16.40 19.13
C PHE A 583 -3.22 15.12 19.88
N PHE A 584 -4.14 14.16 19.95
CA PHE A 584 -4.01 12.89 20.67
C PHE A 584 -4.32 11.67 19.79
N GLY A 585 -4.69 11.87 18.52
CA GLY A 585 -4.97 10.77 17.60
C GLY A 585 -3.68 10.07 17.15
N ASP A 586 -3.84 8.81 16.75
CA ASP A 586 -2.79 8.06 16.04
C ASP A 586 -3.19 7.97 14.58
N ILE A 587 -2.46 8.65 13.68
CA ILE A 587 -2.81 8.67 12.24
C ILE A 587 -2.96 7.25 11.68
N ILE A 588 -2.17 6.32 12.21
CA ILE A 588 -2.26 4.89 11.92
C ILE A 588 -2.88 4.20 13.14
N ASP A 589 -4.20 4.32 13.30
CA ASP A 589 -4.94 3.47 14.24
C ASP A 589 -4.78 2.01 13.75
N LYS A 590 -4.30 1.11 14.62
CA LYS A 590 -4.39 -0.34 14.39
C LYS A 590 -5.86 -0.74 14.57
N GLU A 591 -6.65 -0.63 13.51
CA GLU A 591 -7.95 -1.32 13.41
C GLU A 591 -7.76 -2.71 12.81
#